data_AF-A0A2I0N3W3-F1
#
_entry.id   AF-A0A2I0N3W3-F1
#
_cell.length_a   1.000
_cell.length_b   1.000
_cell.length_c   1.000
_cell.angle_alpha   90.00
_cell.angle_beta   90.00
_cell.angle_gamma   90.00
#
_symmetry.space_group_name_H-M   'P 1'
#
loop_
_entity.id
_entity.type
_entity.pdbx_description
1 polymer ?
#
loop_
_entity_poly.entity_id
_entity_poly.type
_entity_poly.pdbx_seq_one_letter_code
_entity_poly.pdbx_strand_id
1 'polypeptide(L)'
;MPSEVRVKDVMSKPVICIDPDMDIVDAAKKMARLKIRRLPVMENGELLGIVSEKDIIRLSPVLIDITRECVAISSPQEKYEEKISPVEDEFQPGNCEECGLVSERLKDVDGKLVCDKCREA
;
A
#
# COMPACT_ATOMS: atom_id res chain seq x y z
N MET A 1 2.82 18.97 -24.99
CA MET A 1 2.53 17.52 -25.03
C MET A 1 3.72 16.76 -24.45
N PRO A 2 3.55 15.55 -23.90
CA PRO A 2 4.67 14.75 -23.36
C PRO A 2 5.72 14.33 -24.40
N SER A 3 5.56 14.68 -25.67
CA SER A 3 6.43 14.32 -26.79
C SER A 3 7.81 14.96 -26.76
N GLU A 4 8.01 16.03 -25.98
CA GLU A 4 9.30 16.76 -25.91
C GLU A 4 10.09 16.49 -24.62
N VAL A 5 9.42 16.11 -23.53
CA VAL A 5 10.07 15.87 -22.22
C VAL A 5 10.57 14.44 -22.15
N ARG A 6 11.88 14.25 -21.93
CA ARG A 6 12.48 12.91 -21.84
C ARG A 6 12.43 12.41 -20.40
N VAL A 7 12.33 11.10 -20.22
CA VAL A 7 12.32 10.46 -18.88
C VAL A 7 13.53 10.88 -18.04
N LYS A 8 14.71 10.97 -18.66
CA LYS A 8 15.95 11.39 -18.00
C LYS A 8 15.90 12.81 -17.41
N ASP A 9 14.99 13.64 -17.89
CA ASP A 9 14.83 15.03 -17.47
C ASP A 9 13.93 15.15 -16.22
N VAL A 10 13.15 14.10 -15.92
CA VAL A 10 12.20 14.06 -14.80
C VAL A 10 12.50 12.98 -13.76
N MET A 11 13.33 11.99 -14.11
CA MET A 11 13.69 10.89 -13.20
C MET A 11 14.63 11.36 -12.09
N SER A 12 14.46 10.80 -10.90
CA SER A 12 15.40 10.98 -9.79
C SER A 12 16.70 10.23 -10.05
N LYS A 13 17.83 10.86 -9.73
CA LYS A 13 19.18 10.27 -9.79
C LYS A 13 20.07 10.83 -8.66
N PRO A 14 20.96 10.04 -8.05
CA PRO A 14 21.12 8.59 -8.23
C PRO A 14 19.91 7.81 -7.68
N VAL A 15 19.62 6.67 -8.29
CA VAL A 15 18.55 5.79 -7.81
C VAL A 15 19.04 5.07 -6.55
N ILE A 16 18.21 5.07 -5.51
CA ILE A 16 18.53 4.43 -4.25
C ILE A 16 18.08 2.97 -4.32
N CYS A 17 19.05 2.06 -4.28
CA CYS A 17 18.81 0.62 -4.37
C CYS A 17 19.11 -0.09 -3.03
N ILE A 18 18.75 -1.37 -2.97
CA ILE A 18 19.10 -2.31 -1.90
C ILE A 18 19.65 -3.61 -2.49
N ASP A 19 20.38 -4.34 -1.64
CA ASP A 19 20.86 -5.68 -1.90
C ASP A 19 19.75 -6.72 -1.64
N PRO A 20 19.66 -7.85 -2.37
CA PRO A 20 18.67 -8.89 -2.11
C PRO A 20 18.71 -9.47 -0.70
N ASP A 21 19.87 -9.46 -0.03
CA ASP A 21 20.03 -10.02 1.33
C ASP A 21 19.64 -9.01 2.43
N MET A 22 19.19 -7.80 2.07
CA MET A 22 18.76 -6.80 3.04
C MET A 22 17.46 -7.22 3.75
N ASP A 23 17.46 -7.15 5.08
CA ASP A 23 16.27 -7.41 5.89
C ASP A 23 15.12 -6.46 5.52
N ILE A 24 13.90 -7.00 5.49
CA ILE A 24 12.70 -6.28 5.06
C ILE A 24 12.35 -5.10 5.98
N VAL A 25 12.65 -5.21 7.28
CA VAL A 25 12.43 -4.15 8.27
C VAL A 25 13.40 -3.00 8.01
N ASP A 26 14.64 -3.30 7.66
CA ASP A 26 15.64 -2.28 7.33
C ASP A 26 15.36 -1.61 5.97
N ALA A 27 14.82 -2.37 5.00
CA ALA A 27 14.29 -1.80 3.77
C ALA A 27 13.14 -0.82 4.06
N ALA A 28 12.20 -1.17 4.94
CA ALA A 28 11.09 -0.30 5.36
C ALA A 28 11.58 0.97 6.09
N LYS A 29 12.51 0.82 7.04
CA LYS A 29 13.15 1.98 7.71
C LYS A 29 13.85 2.90 6.71
N LYS A 30 14.54 2.32 5.72
CA LYS A 30 15.22 3.07 4.65
C LYS A 30 14.21 3.84 3.80
N MET A 31 13.10 3.22 3.42
CA MET A 31 11.97 3.88 2.74
C MET A 31 11.44 5.08 3.54
N ALA A 32 11.12 4.87 4.82
CA ALA A 32 10.58 5.90 5.71
C ALA A 32 11.55 7.08 5.88
N ARG A 33 12.82 6.80 6.20
CA ARG A 33 13.86 7.81 6.40
C ARG A 33 14.09 8.68 5.17
N LEU A 34 14.06 8.07 3.98
CA LEU A 34 14.33 8.76 2.71
C LEU A 34 13.07 9.28 2.03
N LYS A 35 11.89 9.05 2.61
CA LYS A 35 10.58 9.41 2.06
C LYS A 35 10.36 8.88 0.64
N ILE A 36 10.81 7.65 0.38
CA ILE A 36 10.61 6.92 -0.88
C ILE A 36 9.76 5.68 -0.63
N ARG A 37 8.97 5.27 -1.62
CA ARG A 37 8.00 4.17 -1.46
C ARG A 37 8.38 2.89 -2.20
N ARG A 38 9.49 2.93 -2.94
CA ARG A 38 9.94 1.86 -3.84
C ARG A 38 11.46 1.81 -3.80
N LEU A 39 12.00 0.60 -3.70
CA LEU A 39 13.42 0.30 -3.74
C LEU A 39 13.68 -0.75 -4.82
N PRO A 40 14.49 -0.44 -5.84
CA PRO A 40 15.04 -1.45 -6.73
C PRO A 40 15.98 -2.38 -5.94
N VAL A 41 15.85 -3.67 -6.18
CA VAL A 41 16.71 -4.72 -5.64
C VAL A 41 17.75 -5.04 -6.70
N MET A 42 19.01 -4.82 -6.38
CA MET A 42 20.14 -4.98 -7.30
C MET A 42 21.13 -6.00 -6.75
N GLU A 43 21.70 -6.83 -7.62
CA GLU A 43 22.79 -7.75 -7.27
C GLU A 43 23.81 -7.74 -8.41
N ASN A 44 25.10 -7.60 -8.09
CA ASN A 44 26.19 -7.62 -9.08
C ASN A 44 26.01 -6.66 -10.28
N GLY A 45 25.32 -5.53 -10.08
CA GLY A 45 25.03 -4.54 -11.11
C GLY A 45 23.79 -4.83 -11.96
N GLU A 46 23.11 -5.94 -11.73
CA GLU A 46 21.87 -6.32 -12.39
C GLU A 46 20.66 -5.98 -11.51
N LEU A 47 19.55 -5.61 -12.17
CA LEU A 47 18.27 -5.37 -11.51
C LEU A 47 17.52 -6.69 -11.37
N LEU A 48 17.36 -7.16 -10.14
CA LEU A 48 16.58 -8.36 -9.85
C LEU A 48 15.07 -8.07 -9.79
N GLY A 49 14.69 -6.88 -9.28
CA GLY A 49 13.29 -6.52 -9.12
C GLY A 49 13.07 -5.23 -8.36
N ILE A 50 11.83 -5.02 -7.90
CA ILE A 50 11.44 -3.84 -7.12
C ILE A 50 10.58 -4.31 -5.95
N VAL A 51 10.90 -3.82 -4.75
CA VAL A 51 10.02 -3.92 -3.58
C VAL A 51 9.38 -2.56 -3.31
N SER A 52 8.08 -2.56 -3.05
CA SER A 52 7.34 -1.39 -2.64
C SER A 52 6.87 -1.47 -1.20
N GLU A 53 6.63 -0.31 -0.59
CA GLU A 53 5.99 -0.19 0.71
C GLU A 53 4.67 -0.98 0.81
N LYS A 54 3.91 -1.04 -0.30
CA LYS A 54 2.66 -1.82 -0.35
C LYS A 54 2.90 -3.32 -0.26
N ASP A 55 3.99 -3.82 -0.85
CA ASP A 55 4.33 -5.24 -0.76
C ASP A 55 4.67 -5.61 0.69
N ILE A 56 5.41 -4.73 1.37
CA ILE A 56 5.77 -4.88 2.79
C ILE A 56 4.52 -4.90 3.69
N ILE A 57 3.61 -3.94 3.52
CA ILE A 57 2.36 -3.85 4.31
C ILE A 57 1.49 -5.10 4.11
N ARG A 58 1.45 -5.65 2.89
CA ARG A 58 0.65 -6.86 2.59
C ARG A 58 1.19 -8.13 3.24
N LEU A 59 2.50 -8.21 3.47
CA LEU A 59 3.15 -9.41 4.01
C LEU A 59 3.05 -9.51 5.53
N SER A 60 2.95 -8.39 6.25
CA SER A 60 2.82 -8.40 7.71
C SER A 60 1.95 -7.24 8.21
N PRO A 61 0.70 -7.52 8.63
CA PRO A 61 -0.16 -6.54 9.29
C PRO A 61 0.46 -5.95 10.57
N VAL A 62 1.46 -6.61 11.17
CA VAL A 62 2.17 -6.11 12.36
C VAL A 62 2.98 -4.84 12.06
N LEU A 63 3.31 -4.58 10.79
CA LEU A 63 4.00 -3.35 10.40
C LEU A 63 3.08 -2.11 10.43
N ILE A 64 1.76 -2.29 10.58
CA ILE A 64 0.81 -1.21 10.85
C ILE A 64 1.22 -0.46 12.14
N ASP A 65 1.70 -1.19 13.15
CA ASP A 65 2.11 -0.59 14.43
C ASP A 65 3.39 0.24 14.27
N ILE A 66 4.36 -0.22 13.47
CA ILE A 66 5.59 0.53 13.18
C ILE A 66 5.29 1.81 12.37
N THR A 67 4.32 1.74 11.45
CA THR A 67 3.87 2.95 10.73
C THR A 67 3.17 3.95 11.65
N ARG A 68 2.44 3.49 12.68
CA ARG A 68 1.80 4.37 13.69
C ARG A 68 2.81 5.15 14.52
N GLU A 69 3.85 4.48 15.01
CA GLU A 69 4.87 5.14 15.84
C GLU A 69 5.61 6.26 15.08
N CYS A 70 5.74 6.13 13.75
CA CYS A 70 6.32 7.16 12.89
C CYS A 70 5.39 8.37 12.66
N VAL A 71 4.06 8.18 12.67
CA VAL A 71 3.06 9.26 12.58
C VAL A 71 3.12 10.15 13.83
N ALA A 72 3.44 9.58 15.00
CA ALA A 72 3.53 10.33 16.25
C ALA A 72 4.69 11.34 16.32
N ILE A 73 5.73 11.20 15.48
CA ILE A 73 6.94 12.06 15.51
C ILE A 73 6.84 13.22 14.51
N SER A 74 6.05 13.08 13.44
CA SER A 74 5.96 14.07 12.37
C SER A 74 4.59 14.73 12.34
N SER A 75 4.51 15.87 13.02
CA SER A 75 3.42 16.87 13.00
C SER A 75 2.24 16.62 13.96
N PRO A 76 2.04 17.50 14.95
CA PRO A 76 0.82 17.54 15.75
C PRO A 76 -0.38 17.84 14.85
N GLN A 77 -1.38 16.95 14.93
CA GLN A 77 -2.76 17.22 14.54
C GLN A 77 -2.99 17.55 13.06
N GLU A 78 -3.28 16.52 12.25
CA GLU A 78 -4.56 16.45 11.53
C GLU A 78 -4.82 15.04 10.97
N LYS A 79 -5.63 14.29 11.74
CA LYS A 79 -6.62 13.28 11.28
C LYS A 79 -6.08 12.02 10.58
N TYR A 80 -5.54 11.09 11.36
CA TYR A 80 -5.57 9.68 10.98
C TYR A 80 -6.00 8.71 12.10
N GLU A 81 -6.30 9.21 13.30
CA GLU A 81 -6.79 8.38 14.42
C GLU A 81 -8.28 8.53 14.74
N GLU A 82 -9.03 9.38 14.03
CA GLU A 82 -10.50 9.45 14.13
C GLU A 82 -11.18 9.31 12.77
N LYS A 83 -10.96 8.17 12.11
CA LYS A 83 -12.00 7.46 11.34
C LYS A 83 -11.84 5.94 11.49
N ILE A 84 -11.81 5.47 12.73
CA ILE A 84 -12.84 4.50 13.13
C ILE A 84 -14.07 5.36 13.44
N SER A 85 -14.66 5.93 12.39
CA SER A 85 -15.97 6.53 12.49
C SER A 85 -16.97 5.37 12.57
N PRO A 86 -18.06 5.47 13.33
CA PRO A 86 -19.23 4.66 13.06
C PRO A 86 -19.70 5.03 11.66
N VAL A 87 -19.17 4.36 10.63
CA VAL A 87 -19.70 4.47 9.28
C VAL A 87 -20.87 3.52 9.29
N GLU A 88 -22.08 4.07 9.17
CA GLU A 88 -23.37 3.37 9.13
C GLU A 88 -23.53 2.49 7.89
N ASP A 89 -22.45 1.86 7.43
CA ASP A 89 -22.43 1.04 6.24
C ASP A 89 -21.50 -0.15 6.49
N GLU A 90 -22.10 -1.19 7.05
CA GLU A 90 -21.50 -2.48 7.42
C GLU A 90 -21.02 -3.23 6.17
N PHE A 91 -19.88 -2.80 5.64
CA PHE A 91 -19.22 -3.50 4.54
C PHE A 91 -18.26 -4.57 5.07
N GLN A 92 -18.41 -5.81 4.59
CA GLN A 92 -17.54 -6.93 4.94
C GLN A 92 -16.68 -7.35 3.72
N PRO A 93 -15.40 -7.70 3.92
CA PRO A 93 -14.56 -8.27 2.88
C PRO A 93 -14.85 -9.76 2.70
N GLY A 94 -14.82 -10.26 1.46
CA GLY A 94 -15.05 -11.68 1.17
C GLY A 94 -15.33 -11.98 -0.30
N ASN A 95 -15.97 -13.11 -0.57
CA ASN A 95 -16.47 -13.44 -1.90
C ASN A 95 -17.92 -13.00 -2.06
N CYS A 96 -18.23 -12.32 -3.16
CA CYS A 96 -19.61 -12.02 -3.53
C CYS A 96 -20.34 -13.32 -3.88
N GLU A 97 -21.49 -13.56 -3.25
CA GLU A 97 -22.28 -14.80 -3.45
C GLU A 97 -23.11 -14.80 -4.74
N GLU A 98 -23.16 -13.67 -5.47
CA GLU A 98 -23.85 -13.56 -6.77
C GLU A 98 -22.90 -13.67 -7.97
N CYS A 99 -21.72 -13.04 -7.92
CA CYS A 99 -20.75 -13.11 -9.04
C CYS A 99 -19.49 -13.92 -8.75
N GLY A 100 -19.28 -14.38 -7.51
CA GLY A 100 -18.13 -15.18 -7.10
C GLY A 100 -16.81 -14.42 -6.96
N LEU A 101 -16.78 -13.10 -7.21
CA LEU A 101 -15.56 -12.30 -7.14
C LEU A 101 -15.26 -11.81 -5.72
N VAL A 102 -13.98 -11.73 -5.39
CA VAL A 102 -13.49 -11.13 -4.14
C VAL A 102 -13.77 -9.63 -4.15
N SER A 103 -14.37 -9.13 -3.07
CA SER A 103 -14.66 -7.71 -2.89
C SER A 103 -14.40 -7.28 -1.44
N GLU A 104 -13.85 -6.08 -1.29
CA GLU A 104 -13.67 -5.41 0.00
C GLU A 104 -14.94 -4.67 0.47
N ARG A 105 -16.01 -4.70 -0.34
CA ARG A 105 -17.27 -3.98 -0.10
C ARG A 105 -18.48 -4.86 -0.37
N LEU A 106 -18.69 -5.89 0.46
CA LEU A 106 -19.91 -6.70 0.46
C LEU A 106 -20.88 -6.16 1.50
N LYS A 107 -22.17 -6.14 1.18
CA LYS A 107 -23.25 -5.93 2.14
C LYS A 107 -24.08 -7.19 2.23
N ASP A 108 -24.64 -7.42 3.40
CA ASP A 108 -25.71 -8.40 3.56
C ASP A 108 -26.97 -7.89 2.84
N VAL A 109 -27.42 -8.66 1.86
CA VAL A 109 -28.72 -8.49 1.20
C VAL A 109 -29.43 -9.84 1.32
N ASP A 110 -30.46 -9.89 2.16
CA ASP A 110 -31.26 -11.10 2.44
C ASP A 110 -30.42 -12.31 2.90
N GLY A 111 -29.38 -12.08 3.72
CA GLY A 111 -28.50 -13.12 4.24
C GLY A 111 -27.41 -13.57 3.26
N LYS A 112 -27.21 -12.85 2.15
CA LYS A 112 -26.12 -13.06 1.20
C LYS A 112 -25.16 -11.88 1.17
N LEU A 113 -23.87 -12.15 1.10
CA LEU A 113 -22.84 -11.12 0.92
C LEU A 113 -22.71 -10.75 -0.56
N VAL A 114 -23.18 -9.56 -0.92
CA VAL A 114 -23.24 -9.09 -2.32
C VAL A 114 -22.44 -7.80 -2.52
N CYS A 115 -21.63 -7.75 -3.59
CA CYS A 115 -20.79 -6.59 -3.91
C CYS A 115 -21.58 -5.45 -4.56
N ASP A 116 -21.06 -4.21 -4.49
CA ASP A 116 -21.73 -3.01 -5.04
C ASP A 116 -22.26 -3.21 -6.46
N LYS A 117 -21.45 -3.83 -7.33
CA LYS A 117 -21.81 -4.05 -8.74
C LYS A 117 -23.01 -4.98 -8.93
N CYS A 118 -23.19 -5.94 -8.03
CA CYS A 118 -24.29 -6.89 -8.08
C CYS A 118 -25.55 -6.36 -7.39
N ARG A 119 -25.41 -5.39 -6.47
CA ARG A 119 -26.55 -4.72 -5.83
C ARG A 119 -27.16 -3.61 -6.70
N GLU A 120 -26.39 -3.04 -7.61
CA GLU A 120 -26.81 -1.99 -8.55
C GLU A 120 -27.26 -2.52 -9.92
N ALA A 121 -27.35 -3.85 -10.09
CA ALA A 121 -27.66 -4.54 -11.35
C ALA A 121 -29.15 -4.89 -11.51
#